data_AF-A0A1H3XP97-F1
#
_entry.id   AF-A0A1H3XP97-F1
#
_cell.length_a   1.000
_cell.length_b   1.000
_cell.length_c   1.000
_cell.angle_alpha   90.00
_cell.angle_beta   90.00
_cell.angle_gamma   90.00
#
_symmetry.space_group_name_H-M   'P 1'
#
loop_
_entity.id
_entity.type
_entity.pdbx_description
1 polymer ?
#
loop_
_entity_poly.entity_id
_entity_poly.type
_entity_poly.pdbx_seq_one_letter_code
_entity_poly.pdbx_strand_id
1 'polypeptide(L)' 'MTVTIKKCTLEDLHQLQEISYETFQETFKHQNSPGNMNTYLEKALNLN' A
#
# COMPACT_ATOMS: atom_id res chain seq x y z
N MET A 1 -12.50 -6.66 22.78
CA MET A 1 -11.92 -6.49 21.44
C MET A 1 -10.63 -7.28 21.41
N THR A 2 -10.56 -8.34 20.61
CA THR A 2 -9.38 -9.20 20.54
C THR A 2 -8.64 -8.86 19.25
N VAL A 3 -7.38 -8.46 19.36
CA VAL A 3 -6.51 -8.17 18.21
C VAL A 3 -5.62 -9.39 17.98
N THR A 4 -5.57 -9.87 16.73
CA THR A 4 -4.73 -10.99 16.33
C THR A 4 -3.68 -10.50 15.35
N ILE A 5 -2.41 -10.82 15.62
CA ILE A 5 -1.30 -10.54 14.71
C ILE A 5 -0.95 -11.87 14.02
N LYS A 6 -0.90 -11.86 12.69
CA LYS A 6 -0.53 -13.02 11.87
C LYS A 6 0.54 -12.65 10.85
N LYS A 7 1.30 -13.64 10.41
CA LYS A 7 2.20 -13.50 9.25
C LYS A 7 1.35 -13.49 7.98
N CYS A 8 1.65 -12.57 7.06
CA CYS A 8 1.01 -12.54 5.75
C CYS A 8 1.45 -13.73 4.88
N THR A 9 0.53 -14.25 4.06
CA THR A 9 0.80 -15.26 3.02
C THR A 9 0.48 -14.71 1.64
N LEU A 10 0.65 -15.52 0.59
CA LEU A 10 0.26 -15.13 -0.77
C LEU A 10 -1.25 -14.87 -0.91
N GLU A 11 -2.08 -15.49 -0.07
CA GLU A 11 -3.53 -15.26 -0.05
C GLU A 11 -3.86 -13.83 0.42
N ASP A 12 -2.99 -13.23 1.23
CA ASP A 12 -3.15 -11.88 1.75
C ASP A 12 -2.59 -10.81 0.79
N LEU A 13 -2.04 -11.19 -0.37
CA LEU A 13 -1.28 -10.29 -1.26
C LEU A 13 -2.06 -9.04 -1.68
N HIS A 14 -3.33 -9.21 -2.09
CA HIS A 14 -4.18 -8.09 -2.48
C HIS A 14 -4.52 -7.18 -1.30
N GLN A 15 -4.80 -7.75 -0.13
CA GLN A 15 -5.07 -6.97 1.07
C GLN A 15 -3.83 -6.18 1.52
N LEU A 16 -2.65 -6.79 1.42
CA LEU A 16 -1.38 -6.13 1.71
C LEU A 16 -1.12 -4.99 0.73
N GLN A 17 -1.41 -5.18 -0.57
CA GLN A 17 -1.29 -4.14 -1.59
C GLN A 17 -2.21 -2.95 -1.28
N GLU A 18 -3.48 -3.20 -0.97
CA GLU A 18 -4.49 -2.18 -0.67
C GLU A 18 -4.07 -1.31 0.53
N ILE A 19 -3.78 -1.93 1.68
CA ILE A 19 -3.37 -1.17 2.87
C ILE A 19 -2.05 -0.43 2.67
N SER A 20 -1.11 -1.00 1.90
CA SER A 20 0.15 -0.34 1.56
C SER A 20 -0.08 0.88 0.67
N TYR A 21 -1.01 0.81 -0.28
CA TYR A 21 -1.37 1.92 -1.16
C TYR A 21 -1.99 3.07 -0.35
N GLU A 22 -3.03 2.77 0.43
CA GLU A 22 -3.77 3.76 1.21
C GLU A 22 -2.86 4.48 2.21
N THR A 23 -2.15 3.71 3.05
CA THR A 23 -1.32 4.30 4.11
C THR A 23 -0.15 5.12 3.56
N PHE A 24 0.47 4.67 2.47
CA PHE A 24 1.54 5.43 1.83
C PHE A 24 0.99 6.71 1.17
N GLN A 25 -0.10 6.60 0.41
CA GLN A 25 -0.72 7.74 -0.24
C GLN A 25 -1.15 8.79 0.79
N GLU A 26 -1.85 8.40 1.86
CA GLU A 26 -2.28 9.32 2.91
C GLU A 26 -1.12 10.06 3.58
N THR A 27 -0.03 9.35 3.86
CA THR A 27 1.16 9.91 4.52
C THR A 27 1.89 10.91 3.63
N PHE A 28 2.03 10.60 2.34
CA PHE A 28 2.97 11.30 1.46
C PHE A 28 2.30 12.15 0.37
N LYS A 29 0.98 12.10 0.18
CA LYS A 29 0.26 12.86 -0.87
C LYS A 29 0.47 14.37 -0.78
N HIS A 30 0.60 14.90 0.43
CA HIS A 30 0.80 16.33 0.66
C HIS A 30 2.26 16.79 0.43
N GLN A 31 3.19 15.84 0.35
CA GLN A 31 4.63 16.09 0.17
C GLN A 31 5.09 15.82 -1.27
N ASN A 32 4.21 15.31 -2.13
CA ASN A 32 4.54 14.89 -3.49
C ASN A 32 3.56 15.49 -4.50
N SER A 33 4.02 15.68 -5.73
CA SER A 33 3.10 15.91 -6.84
C SER A 33 2.26 14.64 -7.10
N PRO A 34 1.04 14.77 -7.63
CA PRO A 34 0.21 13.61 -8.00
C PRO A 34 0.94 12.64 -8.94
N GLY A 35 1.73 13.16 -9.89
CA GLY A 35 2.49 12.33 -10.83
C GLY A 35 3.61 11.51 -10.17
N ASN A 36 4.36 12.12 -9.25
CA ASN A 36 5.41 11.40 -8.50
C ASN A 36 4.80 10.33 -7.61
N MET A 37 3.67 10.64 -6.96
CA MET A 37 2.93 9.70 -6.13
C MET A 37 2.47 8.49 -6.94
N ASN A 38 1.77 8.72 -8.05
CA ASN A 38 1.27 7.63 -8.89
C ASN A 38 2.40 6.78 -9.47
N THR A 39 3.49 7.41 -9.93
CA THR A 39 4.65 6.70 -10.45
C THR A 39 5.27 5.77 -9.40
N TYR A 40 5.33 6.20 -8.14
CA TYR A 40 5.84 5.35 -7.06
C TYR A 40 4.90 4.17 -6.81
N LEU A 41 3.60 4.45 -6.61
CA LEU A 41 2.62 3.43 -6.26
C LEU A 41 2.49 2.36 -7.36
N GLU A 42 2.46 2.76 -8.63
CA GLU A 42 2.38 1.84 -9.78
C GLU A 42 3.64 0.98 -9.96
N LYS A 43 4.81 1.44 -9.51
CA LYS A 43 6.06 0.67 -9.60
C LYS A 43 6.29 -0.21 -8.38
N ALA A 44 6.02 0.31 -7.19
CA ALA A 44 6.32 -0.36 -5.93
C ALA A 44 5.24 -1.39 -5.54
N LEU A 45 3.99 -1.16 -5.93
CA LEU A 45 2.84 -1.97 -5.55
C LEU A 45 2.17 -2.66 -6.75
N ASN A 46 2.90 -2.85 -7.86
CA ASN A 46 2.39 -3.63 -8.98
C ASN A 46 2.37 -5.13 -8.64
N LEU A 47 1.30 -5.83 -9.04
CA LEU A 47 1.17 -7.28 -8.87
C LEU A 47 1.24 -8.04 -10.21
N ASN A 48 1.45 -7.33 -11.33
CA ASN A 48 1.55 -7.88 -12.68
C ASN A 48 2.99 -8.07 -13.14
#